data_AF-A0A2L0UB12-F1
#
_entry.id   AF-A0A2L0UB12-F1
#
_cell.length_a   1.000
_cell.length_b   1.000
_cell.length_c   1.000
_cell.angle_alpha   90.00
_cell.angle_beta   90.00
_cell.angle_gamma   90.00
#
_symmetry.space_group_name_H-M   'P 1'
#
loop_
_entity.id
_entity.type
_entity.pdbx_description
1 polymer ?
#
loop_
_entity_poly.entity_id
_entity_poly.type
_entity_poly.pdbx_seq_one_letter_code
_entity_poly.pdbx_strand_id
1 'polypeptide(L)'
;MYTEPRGGLPVTGPTMDAAHPMGQDAPMGNRWGVAAVGWAALLLTGCTVPSFSEDEKLEMRDSASGFQRAILEDLVVSAAEYRDAVGATRACVQAKGWGIGPIEQDGKQLGFQSSSTGDGPPADDVMRDCYDEYLTFVGSIWVSQRTPLTG
;
A
#
# COMPACT_ATOMS: atom_id res chain seq x y z
N MET A 1 -54.46 3.17 -14.06
CA MET A 1 -54.41 4.32 -14.97
C MET A 1 -53.23 5.18 -14.56
N TYR A 2 -52.35 5.46 -15.52
CA TYR A 2 -51.24 6.42 -15.54
C TYR A 2 -49.97 6.15 -14.71
N THR A 3 -49.05 5.51 -15.43
CA THR A 3 -47.58 5.63 -15.39
C THR A 3 -47.12 7.01 -15.87
N GLU A 4 -46.04 7.56 -15.28
CA GLU A 4 -45.19 8.60 -15.91
C GLU A 4 -43.70 8.41 -15.54
N PRO A 5 -42.78 8.92 -16.38
CA PRO A 5 -41.61 8.14 -16.82
C PRO A 5 -40.25 8.73 -16.42
N ARG A 6 -39.24 7.88 -16.57
CA ARG A 6 -37.81 8.14 -16.40
C ARG A 6 -37.30 9.12 -17.46
N GLY A 7 -36.54 10.13 -17.02
CA GLY A 7 -35.76 11.03 -17.88
C GLY A 7 -34.62 10.29 -18.58
N GLY A 8 -34.54 10.46 -19.90
CA GLY A 8 -33.43 10.01 -20.74
C GLY A 8 -32.43 11.14 -21.00
N LEU A 9 -31.15 10.82 -20.89
CA LEU A 9 -30.05 11.65 -21.39
C LEU A 9 -29.63 11.16 -22.79
N PRO A 10 -29.39 12.05 -23.76
CA PRO A 10 -28.93 11.66 -25.09
C PRO A 10 -27.43 11.37 -25.12
N VAL A 11 -27.07 10.23 -25.73
CA VAL A 11 -25.72 9.87 -26.18
C VAL A 11 -25.48 10.57 -27.52
N THR A 12 -24.48 11.45 -27.58
CA THR A 12 -23.93 11.96 -28.85
C THR A 12 -22.56 11.32 -29.08
N GLY A 13 -22.49 10.42 -30.06
CA GLY A 13 -21.23 9.99 -30.66
C GLY A 13 -21.03 10.70 -32.01
N PRO A 14 -19.78 10.93 -32.45
CA PRO A 14 -19.47 11.20 -33.85
C PRO A 14 -18.85 9.96 -34.52
N THR A 15 -19.51 9.39 -35.53
CA THR A 15 -19.26 9.53 -36.98
C THR A 15 -18.01 8.78 -37.48
N MET A 16 -18.25 7.62 -38.08
CA MET A 16 -17.31 6.96 -39.00
C MET A 16 -17.43 7.63 -40.37
N ASP A 17 -16.32 8.08 -40.92
CA ASP A 17 -16.18 8.30 -42.37
C ASP A 17 -14.95 7.53 -42.85
N ALA A 18 -15.18 6.74 -43.90
CA ALA A 18 -14.21 5.90 -44.58
C ALA A 18 -13.57 6.66 -45.74
N ALA A 19 -12.26 6.55 -45.91
CA ALA A 19 -11.61 6.69 -47.22
C ALA A 19 -10.22 6.04 -47.21
N HIS A 20 -10.11 4.88 -47.87
CA HIS A 20 -8.89 4.44 -48.54
C HIS A 20 -8.68 5.33 -49.78
N PRO A 21 -7.42 5.61 -50.20
CA PRO A 21 -6.83 4.71 -51.19
C PRO A 21 -5.32 4.43 -51.03
N MET A 22 -4.97 3.37 -51.73
CA MET A 22 -3.66 2.80 -52.01
C MET A 22 -2.60 3.81 -52.45
N GLY A 23 -1.39 3.60 -51.95
CA GLY A 23 -0.14 4.09 -52.52
C GLY A 23 0.96 3.07 -52.24
N GLN A 24 1.07 2.05 -53.09
CA GLN A 24 2.25 1.21 -53.20
C GLN A 24 3.25 1.94 -54.08
N ASP A 25 4.40 2.32 -53.52
CA ASP A 25 5.62 2.56 -54.28
C ASP A 25 6.83 2.18 -53.42
N ALA A 26 7.49 1.10 -53.81
CA ALA A 26 8.91 0.85 -53.57
C ALA A 26 9.54 0.73 -54.98
N PRO A 27 10.77 1.23 -55.25
CA PRO A 27 11.95 0.52 -54.74
C PRO A 27 13.23 1.36 -54.51
N MET A 28 14.15 0.74 -53.78
CA MET A 28 15.62 0.87 -53.78
C MET A 28 16.28 2.26 -53.76
N GLY A 29 16.99 2.54 -52.67
CA GLY A 29 18.02 3.57 -52.68
C GLY A 29 18.75 3.76 -51.36
N ASN A 30 20.01 3.33 -51.33
CA ASN A 30 21.10 3.76 -50.45
C ASN A 30 21.29 3.11 -49.05
N ARG A 31 22.29 2.22 -49.04
CA ARG A 31 23.03 1.74 -47.87
C ARG A 31 23.75 2.92 -47.21
N TRP A 32 23.16 3.54 -46.20
CA TRP A 32 23.87 4.44 -45.30
C TRP A 32 23.62 3.96 -43.88
N GLY A 33 24.69 3.43 -43.28
CA GLY A 33 24.66 2.92 -41.92
C GLY A 33 24.38 4.03 -40.93
N VAL A 34 23.47 3.76 -40.01
CA VAL A 34 23.45 4.41 -38.70
C VAL A 34 23.25 3.28 -37.69
N ALA A 35 24.35 2.93 -37.03
CA ALA A 35 24.30 2.13 -35.81
C ALA A 35 23.50 2.93 -34.78
N ALA A 36 22.26 2.52 -34.52
CA ALA A 36 21.52 3.01 -33.36
C ALA A 36 22.08 2.33 -32.11
N VAL A 37 23.20 2.87 -31.65
CA VAL A 37 23.75 2.67 -30.30
C VAL A 37 22.69 3.15 -29.31
N GLY A 38 22.44 2.31 -28.33
CA GLY A 38 21.25 2.36 -27.49
C GLY A 38 21.15 3.55 -26.56
N TRP A 39 19.93 3.70 -26.04
CA TRP A 39 19.73 4.07 -24.66
C TRP A 39 18.41 3.44 -24.19
N ALA A 40 18.50 2.21 -23.71
CA ALA A 40 17.47 1.65 -22.84
C ALA A 40 17.57 2.41 -21.51
N ALA A 41 16.84 3.51 -21.39
CA ALA A 41 16.61 4.19 -20.12
C ALA A 41 15.70 3.29 -19.26
N LEU A 42 16.32 2.34 -18.56
CA LEU A 42 15.68 1.58 -17.50
C LEU A 42 15.29 2.57 -16.39
N LEU A 43 14.02 2.97 -16.37
CA LEU A 43 13.38 3.64 -15.24
C LEU A 43 13.30 2.64 -14.08
N LEU A 44 14.42 2.42 -13.40
CA LEU A 44 14.47 1.77 -12.09
C LEU A 44 13.90 2.76 -11.07
N THR A 45 12.58 2.92 -11.05
CA THR A 45 11.88 3.52 -9.91
C THR A 45 12.01 2.55 -8.74
N GLY A 46 13.15 2.62 -8.04
CA GLY A 46 13.36 1.88 -6.80
C GLY A 46 12.35 2.34 -5.75
N CYS A 47 11.68 1.39 -5.10
CA CYS A 47 10.82 1.69 -3.96
C CYS A 47 11.67 2.30 -2.84
N THR A 48 11.55 3.61 -2.61
CA THR A 48 12.22 4.29 -1.50
C THR A 48 11.50 3.96 -0.21
N VAL A 49 12.17 3.26 0.70
CA VAL A 49 11.68 3.07 2.08
C VAL A 49 11.66 4.44 2.77
N PRO A 50 10.57 4.81 3.45
CA PRO A 50 10.51 6.08 4.19
C PRO A 50 11.62 6.16 5.23
N SER A 51 12.16 7.36 5.40
CA SER A 51 13.11 7.70 6.46
C SER A 51 12.57 8.92 7.17
N PHE A 52 12.58 8.90 8.50
CA PHE A 52 12.07 9.99 9.34
C PHE A 52 13.21 10.68 10.06
N SER A 53 13.21 12.00 10.05
CA SER A 53 14.01 12.86 10.92
C SER A 53 13.61 12.68 12.38
N GLU A 54 14.45 13.15 13.30
CA GLU A 54 14.15 13.09 14.74
C GLU A 54 12.90 13.90 15.09
N ASP A 55 12.73 15.09 14.49
CA ASP A 55 11.54 15.92 14.68
C ASP A 55 10.25 15.22 14.22
N GLU A 56 10.28 14.54 13.06
CA GLU A 56 9.14 13.75 12.59
C GLU A 56 8.82 12.60 13.55
N LYS A 57 9.83 11.94 14.11
CA LYS A 57 9.62 10.87 15.10
C LYS A 57 9.04 11.41 16.42
N LEU A 58 9.47 12.60 16.85
CA LEU A 58 8.90 13.28 18.02
C LEU A 58 7.43 13.59 17.78
N GLU A 59 7.07 14.13 16.62
CA GLU A 59 5.68 14.40 16.24
C GLU A 59 4.84 13.11 16.22
N MET A 60 5.38 12.02 15.67
CA MET A 60 4.72 10.70 15.71
C MET A 60 4.49 10.22 17.15
N ARG A 61 5.51 10.29 18.02
CA ARG A 61 5.39 9.90 19.43
C ARG A 61 4.32 10.72 20.16
N ASP A 62 4.31 12.03 19.95
CA ASP A 62 3.41 12.95 20.65
C ASP A 62 1.96 12.78 20.19
N SER A 63 1.73 12.41 18.93
CA SER A 63 0.41 12.07 18.38
C SER A 63 -0.01 10.61 18.57
N ALA A 64 0.91 9.73 19.01
CA ALA A 64 0.65 8.32 19.21
C ALA A 64 -0.33 8.02 20.36
N SER A 65 -0.91 6.82 20.33
CA SER A 65 -1.65 6.26 21.46
C SER A 65 -0.79 6.17 22.72
N GLY A 66 -1.40 5.96 23.89
CA GLY A 66 -0.67 5.80 25.14
C GLY A 66 0.32 4.62 25.11
N PHE A 67 -0.07 3.51 24.49
CA PHE A 67 0.79 2.34 24.33
C PHE A 67 2.00 2.64 23.43
N GLN A 68 1.74 3.19 22.24
CA GLN A 68 2.81 3.48 21.28
C GLN A 68 3.74 4.58 21.78
N ARG A 69 3.22 5.58 22.49
CA ARG A 69 4.03 6.65 23.09
C ARG A 69 5.05 6.11 24.08
N ALA A 70 4.70 5.08 24.85
CA ALA A 70 5.62 4.43 25.79
C ALA A 70 6.74 3.67 25.07
N ILE A 71 6.42 2.98 23.96
CA ILE A 71 7.44 2.34 23.11
C ILE A 71 8.35 3.38 22.47
N LEU A 72 7.78 4.49 22.00
CA LEU A 72 8.50 5.51 21.24
C LEU A 72 9.22 6.53 22.14
N GLU A 73 9.46 6.23 23.42
CA GLU A 73 10.11 7.15 24.36
C GLU A 73 11.51 7.57 23.87
N ASP A 74 12.28 6.61 23.34
CA ASP A 74 13.64 6.82 22.82
C ASP A 74 13.70 7.05 21.29
N LEU A 75 12.53 7.14 20.62
CA LEU A 75 12.39 7.33 19.18
C LEU A 75 12.98 6.20 18.31
N VAL A 76 13.31 5.08 18.94
CA VAL A 76 13.78 3.83 18.34
C VAL A 76 12.74 2.75 18.65
N VAL A 77 12.75 1.67 17.88
CA VAL A 77 11.84 0.54 18.10
C VAL A 77 12.70 -0.70 18.04
N SER A 78 12.86 -1.34 19.18
CA SER A 78 13.56 -2.61 19.27
C SER A 78 12.73 -3.74 18.64
N ALA A 79 13.40 -4.86 18.33
CA ALA A 79 12.72 -6.05 17.82
C ALA A 79 11.74 -6.65 18.86
N ALA A 80 11.98 -6.43 20.16
CA ALA A 80 11.08 -6.87 21.22
C ALA A 80 9.82 -6.01 21.24
N GLU A 81 9.96 -4.68 21.24
CA GLU A 81 8.82 -3.76 21.24
C GLU A 81 7.97 -3.90 19.98
N TYR A 82 8.58 -4.12 18.82
CA TYR A 82 7.82 -4.38 17.59
C TYR A 82 7.04 -5.70 17.67
N ARG A 83 7.62 -6.77 18.23
CA ARG A 83 6.91 -8.04 18.47
C ARG A 83 5.74 -7.85 19.43
N ASP A 84 5.95 -7.10 20.51
CA ASP A 84 4.92 -6.84 21.52
C ASP A 84 3.77 -6.01 20.93
N ALA A 85 4.08 -4.99 20.12
CA ALA A 85 3.08 -4.19 19.41
C ALA A 85 2.24 -5.03 18.42
N VAL A 86 2.88 -5.93 17.65
CA VAL A 86 2.15 -6.85 16.76
C VAL A 86 1.31 -7.84 17.56
N GLY A 87 1.84 -8.34 18.68
CA GLY A 87 1.11 -9.20 19.62
C GLY A 87 -0.12 -8.52 20.22
N ALA A 88 0.01 -7.25 20.63
CA ALA A 88 -1.08 -6.44 21.17
C ALA A 88 -2.16 -6.17 20.10
N THR A 89 -1.73 -5.84 18.88
CA THR A 89 -2.64 -5.68 17.73
C THR A 89 -3.43 -6.96 17.47
N ARG A 90 -2.73 -8.11 17.43
CA ARG A 90 -3.33 -9.44 17.25
C ARG A 90 -4.36 -9.75 18.34
N ALA A 91 -4.02 -9.48 19.60
CA ALA A 91 -4.90 -9.69 20.75
C ALA A 91 -6.13 -8.77 20.70
N CYS A 92 -5.97 -7.51 20.30
CA CYS A 92 -7.07 -6.57 20.09
C CYS A 92 -8.07 -7.10 19.06
N VAL A 93 -7.58 -7.51 17.88
CA VAL A 93 -8.43 -8.05 16.80
C VAL A 93 -9.15 -9.32 17.27
N GLN A 94 -8.46 -10.21 17.98
CA GLN A 94 -9.06 -11.43 18.55
C GLN A 94 -10.17 -11.10 19.56
N ALA A 95 -9.95 -10.13 20.44
CA ALA A 95 -10.93 -9.72 21.45
C ALA A 95 -12.20 -9.11 20.84
N LYS A 96 -12.13 -8.64 19.59
CA LYS A 96 -13.27 -8.13 18.82
C LYS A 96 -14.05 -9.23 18.09
N GLY A 97 -13.69 -10.50 18.30
CA GLY A 97 -14.43 -11.66 17.79
C GLY A 97 -13.91 -12.22 16.47
N TRP A 98 -12.76 -11.74 15.98
CA TRP A 98 -12.16 -12.26 14.76
C TRP A 98 -11.40 -13.56 15.00
N GLY A 99 -11.46 -14.46 14.03
CA GLY A 99 -10.54 -15.59 13.95
C GLY A 99 -9.12 -15.08 13.64
N ILE A 100 -8.13 -15.63 14.33
CA ILE A 100 -6.75 -15.12 14.26
C ILE A 100 -5.76 -16.27 14.14
N GLY A 101 -4.91 -16.19 13.10
CA GLY A 101 -3.81 -17.12 12.85
C GLY A 101 -2.58 -16.86 13.75
N PRO A 102 -1.51 -17.65 13.59
CA PRO A 102 -0.24 -17.37 14.27
C PRO A 102 0.38 -16.07 13.77
N ILE A 103 1.34 -15.52 14.53
CA ILE A 103 2.23 -14.47 14.02
C ILE A 103 3.24 -15.13 13.09
N GLU A 104 3.34 -14.63 11.88
CA GLU A 104 4.24 -15.07 10.83
C GLU A 104 5.26 -13.96 10.55
N GLN A 105 6.46 -14.35 10.14
CA GLN A 105 7.52 -13.43 9.76
C GLN A 105 7.71 -13.42 8.25
N ASP A 106 7.66 -12.24 7.64
CA ASP A 106 8.05 -12.01 6.25
C ASP A 106 9.23 -11.03 6.19
N GLY A 107 10.43 -11.56 5.95
CA GLY A 107 11.66 -10.79 6.00
C GLY A 107 11.90 -10.14 7.36
N LYS A 108 11.72 -8.82 7.43
CA LYS A 108 11.87 -8.01 8.66
C LYS A 108 10.54 -7.60 9.28
N GLN A 109 9.42 -8.03 8.70
CA GLN A 109 8.08 -7.66 9.16
C GLN A 109 7.42 -8.86 9.82
N LEU A 110 6.54 -8.54 10.78
CA LEU A 110 5.69 -9.52 11.43
C LEU A 110 4.25 -9.22 11.05
N GLY A 111 3.48 -10.26 10.79
CA GLY A 111 2.08 -10.16 10.44
C GLY A 111 1.30 -11.34 10.98
N PHE A 112 -0.02 -11.30 10.85
CA PHE A 112 -0.89 -12.41 11.17
C PHE A 112 -2.10 -12.37 10.25
N GLN A 113 -2.65 -13.54 9.95
CA GLN A 113 -3.88 -13.65 9.19
C GLN A 113 -5.08 -13.51 10.12
N SER A 114 -6.14 -12.85 9.64
CA SER A 114 -7.40 -12.69 10.36
C SER A 114 -8.57 -13.16 9.48
N SER A 115 -9.61 -13.69 10.11
CA SER A 115 -10.85 -14.10 9.43
C SER A 115 -12.07 -13.60 10.20
N SER A 116 -13.02 -13.02 9.47
CA SER A 116 -14.36 -12.71 9.98
C SER A 116 -15.27 -13.91 9.73
N THR A 117 -16.07 -14.28 10.73
CA THR A 117 -17.11 -15.33 10.60
C THR A 117 -18.50 -14.75 10.39
N GLY A 118 -18.65 -13.42 10.30
CA GLY A 118 -19.94 -12.75 10.13
C GLY A 118 -20.29 -12.45 8.67
N ASP A 119 -21.58 -12.51 8.33
CA ASP A 119 -22.15 -12.15 7.01
C ASP A 119 -22.14 -10.63 6.72
N GLY A 120 -21.31 -9.85 7.42
CA GLY A 120 -21.15 -8.41 7.23
C GLY A 120 -19.95 -8.09 6.33
N PRO A 121 -19.90 -6.90 5.71
CA PRO A 121 -18.66 -6.41 5.10
C PRO A 121 -17.53 -6.47 6.14
N PRO A 122 -16.27 -6.75 5.73
CA PRO A 122 -15.16 -6.79 6.66
C PRO A 122 -15.19 -5.50 7.48
N ALA A 123 -15.19 -5.65 8.81
CA ALA A 123 -15.16 -4.51 9.71
C ALA A 123 -13.75 -3.91 9.68
N ASP A 124 -13.42 -3.24 8.57
CA ASP A 124 -12.13 -2.58 8.31
C ASP A 124 -11.82 -1.54 9.41
N ASP A 125 -12.86 -1.01 10.05
CA ASP A 125 -12.77 -0.18 11.25
C ASP A 125 -12.15 -0.91 12.44
N VAL A 126 -12.51 -2.17 12.70
CA VAL A 126 -11.90 -2.96 13.79
C VAL A 126 -10.41 -3.15 13.56
N MET A 127 -10.03 -3.50 12.33
CA MET A 127 -8.61 -3.67 11.98
C MET A 127 -7.87 -2.34 12.11
N ARG A 128 -8.42 -1.26 11.54
CA ARG A 128 -7.85 0.08 11.63
C ARG A 128 -7.69 0.54 13.08
N ASP A 129 -8.73 0.42 13.90
CA ASP A 129 -8.70 0.89 15.29
C ASP A 129 -7.65 0.13 16.11
N CYS A 130 -7.51 -1.19 15.92
CA CYS A 130 -6.45 -1.96 16.57
C CYS A 130 -5.06 -1.58 16.05
N TYR A 131 -4.90 -1.32 14.75
CA TYR A 131 -3.63 -0.84 14.19
C TYR A 131 -3.27 0.54 14.72
N ASP A 132 -4.23 1.48 14.75
CA ASP A 132 -4.05 2.84 15.22
C ASP A 132 -3.71 2.90 16.70
N GLU A 133 -4.25 1.97 17.51
CA GLU A 133 -3.91 1.88 18.91
C GLU A 133 -2.50 1.31 19.14
N TYR A 134 -2.07 0.29 18.41
CA TYR A 134 -0.89 -0.48 18.80
C TYR A 134 0.30 -0.40 17.84
N LEU A 135 0.09 -0.11 16.55
CA LEU A 135 1.10 -0.39 15.52
C LEU A 135 1.34 0.73 14.50
N THR A 136 0.45 1.71 14.33
CA THR A 136 0.55 2.71 13.25
C THR A 136 1.90 3.44 13.21
N PHE A 137 2.34 4.04 14.32
CA PHE A 137 3.64 4.74 14.38
C PHE A 137 4.80 3.80 14.68
N VAL A 138 4.61 2.81 15.55
CA VAL A 138 5.64 1.81 15.87
C VAL A 138 6.09 1.05 14.61
N GLY A 139 5.14 0.61 13.78
CA GLY A 139 5.42 -0.07 12.51
C GLY A 139 6.09 0.84 11.48
N SER A 140 5.65 2.10 11.39
CA SER A 140 6.26 3.09 10.49
C SER A 140 7.73 3.32 10.83
N ILE A 141 8.02 3.53 12.11
CA ILE A 141 9.38 3.74 12.61
C ILE A 141 10.22 2.46 12.45
N TRP A 142 9.68 1.28 12.78
CA TRP A 142 10.35 -0.01 12.56
C TRP A 142 10.82 -0.20 11.11
N VAL A 143 9.92 0.00 10.14
CA VAL A 143 10.23 -0.13 8.71
C VAL A 143 11.32 0.86 8.29
N SER A 144 11.28 2.09 8.80
CA SER A 144 12.27 3.13 8.49
C SER A 144 13.69 2.79 8.98
N GLN A 145 13.81 2.11 10.13
CA GLN A 145 15.11 1.78 10.74
C GLN A 145 15.83 0.63 10.04
N ARG A 146 15.09 -0.21 9.30
CA ARG A 146 15.63 -1.42 8.63
C ARG A 146 16.32 -2.37 9.60
N THR A 147 15.94 -2.36 10.88
CA THR A 147 16.48 -3.25 11.91
C THR A 147 16.15 -4.71 11.60
N PRO A 148 17.09 -5.67 11.73
CA PRO A 148 16.78 -7.10 11.63
C PRO A 148 15.90 -7.57 12.79
N LEU A 149 15.01 -8.52 12.54
CA LEU A 149 14.25 -9.18 13.62
C LEU A 149 15.10 -10.12 14.48
N THR A 150 16.28 -10.53 14.01
CA THR A 150 17.22 -11.37 14.75
C THR A 150 18.05 -10.51 15.70
N GLY A 151 17.52 -10.29 16.90
CA GLY A 151 18.23 -9.82 18.08
C GLY A 151 18.29 -10.93 19.11
#